data_AF-A0A6V7W8L8-F1
#
_entry.id   AF-A0A6V7W8L8-F1
#
_cell.length_a   1.000
_cell.length_b   1.000
_cell.length_c   1.000
_cell.angle_alpha   90.00
_cell.angle_beta   90.00
_cell.angle_gamma   90.00
#
_symmetry.space_group_name_H-M   'P 1'
#
loop_
_entity.id
_entity.type
_entity.pdbx_description
1 polymer ?
#
loop_
_entity_poly.entity_id
_entity_poly.type
_entity_poly.pdbx_seq_one_letter_code
_entity_poly.pdbx_strand_id
1 'polypeptide(L)'
;IFPPQYLLSTSQTPLNQCEVECPTVEMKDKLKLVSAGGGFGPVTDTGYGVSYIIAGEDQISFHISSKKSAENTSSKKFREDLKSTLRQMRELFA
;
A
#
# COMPACT_ATOMS: atom_id res chain seq x y z
N ILE A 1 16.10 -25.99 -1.17
CA ILE A 1 15.94 -24.96 -0.13
C ILE A 1 14.72 -24.14 -0.54
N PHE A 2 13.62 -24.21 0.20
CA PHE A 2 12.46 -23.35 -0.08
C PHE A 2 12.85 -21.89 0.20
N PRO A 3 12.43 -20.92 -0.63
CA PRO A 3 12.72 -19.52 -0.38
C PRO A 3 12.16 -19.08 0.98
N PRO A 4 12.74 -18.04 1.61
CA PRO A 4 12.23 -17.51 2.87
C PRO A 4 10.76 -17.15 2.74
N GLN A 5 9.96 -17.59 3.71
CA GLN A 5 8.55 -17.26 3.80
C GLN A 5 8.38 -15.85 4.37
N TYR A 6 8.05 -14.89 3.52
CA TYR A 6 7.79 -13.53 3.95
C TYR A 6 6.40 -13.43 4.60
N LEU A 7 6.37 -13.10 5.90
CA LEU A 7 5.13 -12.82 6.64
C LEU A 7 4.53 -11.46 6.28
N LEU A 8 5.33 -10.57 5.69
CA LEU A 8 4.88 -9.28 5.18
C LEU A 8 5.50 -9.08 3.80
N SER A 9 4.67 -9.14 2.77
CA SER A 9 5.05 -8.83 1.39
C SER A 9 4.52 -7.46 1.01
N THR A 10 5.41 -6.56 0.57
CA THR A 10 5.06 -5.15 0.31
C THR A 10 5.45 -4.67 -1.08
N SER A 11 4.66 -3.76 -1.66
CA SER A 11 5.07 -3.01 -2.85
C SER A 11 4.56 -1.58 -2.84
N GLN A 12 5.28 -0.69 -3.51
CA GLN A 12 4.80 0.63 -3.89
C GLN A 12 4.39 0.62 -5.35
N THR A 13 3.25 1.24 -5.67
CA THR A 13 2.88 1.56 -7.06
C THR A 13 3.03 3.07 -7.26
N PRO A 14 4.07 3.52 -8.00
CA PRO A 14 4.23 4.94 -8.33
C PRO A 14 3.12 5.44 -9.25
N LEU A 15 2.68 6.69 -9.06
CA LEU A 15 1.64 7.29 -9.90
C LEU A 15 2.15 7.76 -11.27
N ASN A 16 3.46 7.94 -11.44
CA ASN A 16 4.08 8.50 -12.64
C ASN A 16 4.57 7.43 -13.64
N GLN A 17 4.10 6.19 -13.54
CA GLN A 17 4.57 5.08 -14.40
C GLN A 17 4.36 5.34 -15.91
N CYS A 18 3.31 6.06 -16.29
CA CYS A 18 2.99 6.36 -17.69
C CYS A 18 3.28 7.83 -18.09
N GLU A 19 4.11 8.55 -17.34
CA GLU A 19 4.36 9.97 -17.61
C GLU A 19 4.92 10.23 -19.02
N VAL A 20 5.84 9.38 -19.49
CA VAL A 20 6.44 9.48 -20.83
C VAL A 20 5.45 9.12 -21.94
N GLU A 21 4.51 8.21 -21.65
CA GLU A 21 3.52 7.70 -22.61
C GLU A 21 2.30 8.63 -22.72
N CYS A 22 2.15 9.58 -21.80
CA CYS A 22 1.05 10.54 -21.73
C CYS A 22 1.55 12.00 -21.76
N PRO A 23 2.32 12.41 -22.80
CA PRO A 23 2.97 13.73 -22.83
C PRO A 23 1.99 14.90 -22.93
N THR A 24 0.75 14.65 -23.37
CA THR A 24 -0.30 15.67 -23.56
C THR A 24 -1.24 15.79 -22.36
N VAL A 25 -1.08 14.96 -21.33
CA VAL A 25 -1.94 15.01 -20.14
C VAL A 25 -1.39 16.07 -19.19
N GLU A 26 -2.11 17.17 -19.08
CA GLU A 26 -1.82 18.25 -18.13
C GLU A 26 -1.83 17.74 -16.68
N MET A 27 -0.99 18.31 -15.81
CA MET A 27 -0.84 17.87 -14.41
C MET A 27 -2.18 17.87 -13.64
N LYS A 28 -3.04 18.85 -13.91
CA LYS A 28 -4.40 18.95 -13.34
C LYS A 28 -5.29 17.75 -13.68
N ASP A 29 -5.07 17.14 -14.85
CA ASP A 29 -5.84 15.98 -15.31
C ASP A 29 -5.17 14.68 -14.86
N LYS A 30 -3.84 14.65 -14.72
CA LYS A 30 -3.12 13.54 -14.05
C LYS A 30 -3.61 13.32 -12.61
N LEU A 31 -3.88 14.40 -11.87
CA LEU A 31 -4.43 14.31 -10.50
C LEU A 31 -5.83 13.66 -10.43
N LYS A 32 -6.59 13.69 -11.52
CA LYS A 32 -7.90 13.00 -11.60
C LYS A 32 -7.77 11.49 -11.85
N LEU A 33 -6.58 11.03 -12.25
CA LEU A 33 -6.27 9.62 -12.49
C LEU A 33 -5.74 8.92 -11.23
N VAL A 34 -5.61 9.65 -10.11
CA VAL A 34 -5.24 9.07 -8.83
C VAL A 34 -6.33 8.09 -8.40
N SER A 35 -5.94 6.83 -8.23
CA SER A 35 -6.79 5.79 -7.65
C SER A 35 -6.11 5.17 -6.44
N ALA A 36 -6.87 4.43 -5.64
CA ALA A 36 -6.32 3.61 -4.56
C ALA A 36 -5.47 2.42 -5.07
N GLY A 37 -5.41 2.22 -6.39
CA GLY A 37 -4.67 1.14 -7.03
C GLY A 37 -5.29 -0.23 -6.85
N GLY A 38 -4.52 -1.24 -7.22
CA GLY A 38 -4.79 -2.64 -6.91
C GLY A 38 -3.90 -3.15 -5.77
N GLY A 39 -4.10 -4.41 -5.41
CA GLY A 39 -3.21 -5.10 -4.48
C GLY A 39 -3.08 -6.57 -4.80
N PHE A 40 -2.38 -7.28 -3.93
CA PHE A 40 -2.08 -8.69 -4.08
C PHE A 40 -2.36 -9.43 -2.78
N GLY A 41 -2.55 -10.75 -2.86
CA GLY A 41 -2.70 -11.62 -1.70
C GLY A 41 -1.38 -11.85 -0.97
N PRO A 42 -1.40 -12.35 0.28
CA PRO A 42 -0.17 -12.69 1.00
C PRO A 42 0.56 -13.84 0.30
N VAL A 43 1.90 -13.81 0.35
CA VAL A 43 2.77 -14.87 -0.22
C VAL A 43 2.91 -16.10 0.68
N THR A 44 2.32 -16.03 1.88
CA THR A 44 2.28 -17.10 2.87
C THR A 44 0.87 -17.22 3.44
N ASP A 45 0.52 -18.40 3.97
CA ASP A 45 -0.82 -18.61 4.53
C ASP A 45 -1.08 -17.74 5.77
N THR A 46 -0.03 -17.48 6.54
CA THR A 46 -0.05 -16.77 7.83
C THR A 46 0.50 -15.35 7.76
N GLY A 47 0.63 -14.78 6.55
CA GLY A 47 1.20 -13.45 6.33
C GLY A 47 0.22 -12.42 5.76
N TYR A 48 0.80 -11.29 5.36
CA TYR A 48 0.11 -10.14 4.78
C TYR A 48 0.65 -9.80 3.38
N GLY A 49 -0.25 -9.34 2.51
CA GLY A 49 0.10 -8.60 1.30
C GLY A 49 -0.29 -7.13 1.49
N VAL A 50 0.65 -6.21 1.28
CA VAL A 50 0.42 -4.77 1.47
C VAL A 50 0.94 -4.00 0.26
N SER A 51 0.05 -3.40 -0.52
CA SER A 51 0.43 -2.42 -1.54
C SER A 51 0.06 -1.01 -1.09
N TYR A 52 0.84 -0.02 -1.52
CA TYR A 52 0.55 1.38 -1.25
C TYR A 52 0.89 2.31 -2.40
N ILE A 53 0.17 3.42 -2.43
CA ILE A 53 0.34 4.53 -3.37
C ILE A 53 0.51 5.81 -2.57
N ILE A 54 1.59 6.54 -2.84
CA ILE A 54 1.78 7.90 -2.34
C ILE A 54 1.23 8.84 -3.41
N ALA A 55 0.19 9.60 -3.05
CA ALA A 55 -0.52 10.51 -3.93
C ALA A 55 -0.28 11.96 -3.50
N GLY A 56 0.49 12.69 -4.30
CA GLY A 56 0.89 14.05 -3.95
C GLY A 56 1.76 14.09 -2.69
N GLU A 57 1.52 15.09 -1.84
CA GLU A 57 2.31 15.34 -0.63
C GLU A 57 1.57 14.93 0.66
N ASP A 58 0.28 14.69 0.55
CA ASP A 58 -0.66 14.75 1.67
C ASP A 58 -1.60 13.53 1.74
N GLN A 59 -1.49 12.58 0.79
CA GLN A 59 -2.28 11.36 0.80
C GLN A 59 -1.44 10.09 0.54
N ILE A 60 -1.70 9.05 1.33
CA ILE A 60 -1.20 7.69 1.08
C ILE A 60 -2.39 6.72 1.10
N SER A 61 -2.54 5.92 0.05
CA SER A 61 -3.54 4.86 -0.04
C SER A 61 -2.89 3.50 0.21
N PHE A 62 -3.52 2.65 1.02
CA PHE A 62 -3.04 1.30 1.32
C PHE A 62 -4.10 0.26 0.97
N HIS A 63 -3.67 -0.85 0.35
CA HIS A 63 -4.45 -2.07 0.23
C HIS A 63 -3.77 -3.18 1.04
N ILE A 64 -4.50 -3.72 2.03
CA ILE A 64 -3.99 -4.70 2.99
C ILE A 64 -4.79 -6.00 2.88
N SER A 65 -4.12 -7.11 2.57
CA SER A 65 -4.72 -8.43 2.44
C SER A 65 -4.13 -9.42 3.45
N SER A 66 -4.96 -10.33 3.94
CA SER A 66 -4.58 -11.49 4.74
C SER A 66 -5.61 -12.61 4.51
N LYS A 67 -5.25 -13.87 4.78
CA LYS A 67 -6.20 -14.97 4.64
C LYS A 67 -7.14 -15.02 5.84
N LYS A 68 -8.45 -15.16 5.60
CA LYS A 68 -9.45 -15.33 6.68
C LYS A 68 -9.22 -16.60 7.52
N SER A 69 -8.57 -17.61 6.94
CA SER A 69 -8.24 -18.87 7.61
C SER A 69 -7.03 -18.79 8.54
N ALA A 70 -6.27 -17.69 8.53
CA ALA A 70 -5.09 -17.53 9.37
C ALA A 70 -5.42 -16.80 10.66
N GLU A 71 -5.41 -17.53 11.77
CA GLU A 71 -5.78 -17.03 13.11
C GLU A 71 -4.86 -15.90 13.60
N ASN A 72 -3.61 -15.86 13.11
CA ASN A 72 -2.61 -14.87 13.50
C ASN A 72 -2.67 -13.56 12.70
N THR A 73 -3.58 -13.42 11.72
CA THR A 73 -3.66 -12.24 10.86
C THR A 73 -5.03 -11.57 10.86
N SER A 74 -5.05 -10.27 10.59
CA SER A 74 -6.27 -9.51 10.32
C SER A 74 -5.96 -8.22 9.59
N SER A 75 -6.37 -8.10 8.32
CA SER A 75 -6.25 -6.84 7.56
C SER A 75 -6.89 -5.65 8.28
N LYS A 76 -8.01 -5.86 8.98
CA LYS A 76 -8.71 -4.79 9.72
C LYS A 76 -7.88 -4.29 10.90
N LYS A 77 -7.29 -5.19 11.70
CA LYS A 77 -6.43 -4.79 12.83
C LYS A 77 -5.17 -4.10 12.32
N PHE A 78 -4.50 -4.69 11.33
CA PHE A 78 -3.32 -4.10 10.69
C PHE A 78 -3.59 -2.67 10.19
N ARG A 79 -4.75 -2.42 9.57
CA ARG A 79 -5.15 -1.07 9.13
C ARG A 79 -5.22 -0.07 10.29
N GLU A 80 -5.81 -0.44 11.43
CA GLU A 80 -5.89 0.47 12.57
C GLU A 80 -4.51 0.71 13.20
N ASP A 81 -3.70 -0.34 13.32
CA ASP A 81 -2.33 -0.23 13.84
C ASP A 81 -1.48 0.67 12.93
N LEU A 82 -1.53 0.47 11.62
CA LEU A 82 -0.82 1.30 10.64
C LEU A 82 -1.23 2.77 10.72
N LYS A 83 -2.54 3.07 10.81
CA LYS A 83 -3.03 4.44 10.98
C LYS A 83 -2.52 5.08 12.28
N SER A 84 -2.50 4.31 13.36
CA SER A 84 -1.98 4.79 14.65
C SER A 84 -0.49 5.08 14.56
N THR A 85 0.30 4.15 14.01
CA THR A 85 1.76 4.29 13.87
C THR A 85 2.12 5.49 12.98
N LEU A 86 1.45 5.69 11.84
CA LEU A 86 1.73 6.84 10.98
C LEU A 86 1.44 8.18 11.66
N ARG A 87 0.40 8.25 12.51
CA ARG A 87 0.11 9.46 13.31
C ARG A 87 1.17 9.70 14.38
N GLN A 88 1.58 8.65 15.09
CA GLN A 88 2.64 8.74 16.10
C GLN A 88 3.98 9.15 15.46
N MET A 89 4.31 8.61 14.27
CA MET A 89 5.49 9.03 13.52
C MET A 89 5.42 10.51 13.15
N ARG A 90 4.25 10.99 12.67
CA ARG A 90 4.06 12.41 12.40
C ARG A 90 4.27 13.27 13.65
N GLU A 91 3.72 12.86 14.80
CA GLU A 91 3.87 13.58 16.07
C GLU A 91 5.32 13.62 16.58
N LEU A 92 6.12 12.58 16.29
CA LEU A 92 7.54 12.54 16.67
C LEU A 92 8.40 13.55 15.91
N PHE A 93 8.04 13.87 14.66
CA PHE A 93 8.80 14.75 13.77
C PHE A 93 8.12 16.11 13.53
N ALA A 94 7.02 16.41 14.24
CA ALA A 94 6.29 17.67 14.15
C ALA A 94 6.93 18.80 14.97
#